data_AF-A0A1F4HFD2-F1
#
_entry.id   AF-A0A1F4HFD2-F1
#
_cell.length_a   1.000
_cell.length_b   1.000
_cell.length_c   1.000
_cell.angle_alpha   90.00
_cell.angle_beta   90.00
_cell.angle_gamma   90.00
#
_symmetry.space_group_name_H-M   'P 1'
#
loop_
_entity.id
_entity.type
_entity.pdbx_description
1 polymer ?
#
loop_
_entity_poly.entity_id
_entity_poly.type
_entity_poly.pdbx_seq_one_letter_code
_entity_poly.pdbx_strand_id
1 'polypeptide(L)'
;MKKLITTLAMACLACSSAVQAQTPASKTEWAAKVVTLQQGPELDQLVTQLAGSAAQDLIAKWGPQLESKVPKAKQQKASEDLNAELNKYAEDAKQLIAKRVSKVSADALVPAYAERFTLEELQQIAAFFESPAIKKYQASAPELGNMFVQKLVEASRADVLGRAKQFDDAALKIVGSEPAAPAAVKPAKK
;
A
#
# COMPACT_ATOMS: atom_id res chain seq x y z
N MET A 1 7.53 40.03 81.13
CA MET A 1 7.38 41.30 80.38
C MET A 1 7.45 40.99 78.89
N LYS A 2 6.47 41.50 78.13
CA LYS A 2 6.39 41.76 76.67
C LYS A 2 7.16 40.87 75.66
N LYS A 3 6.35 40.14 74.86
CA LYS A 3 6.31 39.98 73.38
C LYS A 3 7.63 40.05 72.59
N LEU A 4 7.86 39.08 71.70
CA LEU A 4 7.78 39.26 70.23
C LEU A 4 7.98 37.94 69.49
N ILE A 5 7.01 37.63 68.63
CA ILE A 5 6.99 36.56 67.62
C ILE A 5 7.76 37.08 66.40
N THR A 6 8.66 36.30 65.82
CA THR A 6 9.10 36.51 64.42
C THR A 6 9.43 35.18 63.77
N THR A 7 8.49 34.73 62.95
CA THR A 7 8.58 33.68 61.94
C THR A 7 9.35 34.21 60.73
N LEU A 8 10.29 33.44 60.15
CA LEU A 8 10.69 33.66 58.75
C LEU A 8 11.11 32.37 58.04
N ALA A 9 10.15 31.87 57.26
CA ALA A 9 10.21 31.16 55.99
C ALA A 9 11.46 30.35 55.60
N MET A 10 11.27 29.04 55.58
CA MET A 10 12.05 28.05 54.83
C MET A 10 11.77 28.24 53.33
N ALA A 11 12.78 28.67 52.57
CA ALA A 11 12.72 28.81 51.13
C ALA A 11 12.79 27.43 50.46
N CYS A 12 11.62 26.81 50.24
CA CYS A 12 11.50 25.69 49.30
C CYS A 12 11.66 26.25 47.89
N LEU A 13 12.73 25.83 47.20
CA LEU A 13 12.87 25.92 45.75
C LEU A 13 11.76 25.08 45.11
N ALA A 14 10.63 25.71 44.79
CA ALA A 14 9.67 25.17 43.85
C ALA A 14 10.28 25.31 42.45
N CYS A 15 10.79 24.21 41.91
CA CYS A 15 10.91 24.05 40.47
C CYS A 15 9.48 24.09 39.89
N SER A 16 9.01 25.28 39.56
CA SER A 16 7.86 25.46 38.68
C SER A 16 8.26 24.92 37.32
N SER A 17 8.02 23.64 37.06
CA SER A 17 7.84 23.16 35.70
C SER A 17 6.68 23.96 35.13
N ALA A 18 7.03 24.97 34.32
CA ALA A 18 6.12 25.56 33.37
C ALA A 18 5.65 24.42 32.46
N VAL A 19 4.55 23.76 32.85
CA VAL A 19 3.62 23.21 31.89
C VAL A 19 3.16 24.42 31.10
N GLN A 20 3.91 24.76 30.05
CA GLN A 20 3.37 25.56 28.97
C GLN A 20 2.05 24.89 28.62
N ALA A 21 0.98 25.67 28.67
CA ALA A 21 -0.28 25.31 28.04
C ALA A 21 0.01 25.10 26.55
N GLN A 22 0.49 23.90 26.19
CA GLN A 22 0.44 23.37 24.85
C GLN A 22 -1.05 23.24 24.56
N THR A 23 -1.62 24.28 23.94
CA THR A 23 -3.06 24.35 23.72
C THR A 23 -3.51 23.13 22.92
N PRO A 24 -4.68 22.54 23.21
CA PRO A 24 -5.25 21.44 22.41
C PRO A 24 -5.30 21.74 20.90
N ALA A 25 -5.41 23.02 20.55
CA ALA A 25 -5.30 23.52 19.18
C ALA A 25 -3.95 23.17 18.53
N SER A 26 -2.83 23.40 19.22
CA SER A 26 -1.49 23.06 18.69
C SER A 26 -1.31 21.56 18.44
N LYS A 27 -1.84 20.70 19.31
CA LYS A 27 -1.78 19.24 19.14
C LYS A 27 -2.62 18.78 17.94
N THR A 28 -3.79 19.37 17.77
CA THR A 28 -4.69 19.10 16.64
C THR A 28 -4.08 19.53 15.31
N GLU A 29 -3.39 20.68 15.28
CA GLU A 29 -2.67 21.16 14.10
C GLU A 29 -1.52 20.24 13.68
N TRP A 30 -0.72 19.77 14.65
CA TRP A 30 0.34 18.79 14.37
C TRP A 30 -0.20 17.44 13.95
N ALA A 31 -1.32 16.98 14.52
CA ALA A 31 -2.02 15.78 14.08
C ALA A 31 -2.51 15.92 12.63
N ALA A 32 -3.12 17.06 12.28
CA ALA A 32 -3.54 17.35 10.91
C ALA A 32 -2.35 17.33 9.93
N LYS A 33 -1.24 17.96 10.31
CA LYS A 33 -0.01 17.96 9.52
C LYS A 33 0.53 16.54 9.29
N VAL A 34 0.61 15.73 10.34
CA VAL A 34 1.05 14.33 10.23
C VAL A 34 0.13 13.52 9.31
N VAL A 35 -1.18 13.65 9.46
CA VAL A 35 -2.16 12.97 8.60
C VAL A 35 -1.95 13.38 7.13
N THR A 36 -1.77 14.67 6.84
CA THR A 36 -1.49 15.15 5.49
C THR A 36 -0.16 14.63 4.94
N LEU A 37 0.90 14.60 5.75
CA LEU A 37 2.22 14.09 5.33
C LEU A 37 2.19 12.60 4.96
N GLN A 38 1.23 11.84 5.50
CA GLN A 38 1.02 10.43 5.18
C GLN A 38 0.13 10.20 3.96
N GLN A 39 -0.58 11.24 3.47
CA GLN A 39 -1.35 11.15 2.23
C GLN A 39 -0.40 11.13 1.03
N GLY A 40 0.11 9.94 0.71
CA GLY A 40 0.98 9.69 -0.44
C GLY A 40 0.24 9.11 -1.65
N PRO A 41 0.96 8.77 -2.73
CA PRO A 41 0.40 8.21 -3.97
C PRO A 41 -0.42 6.93 -3.78
N GLU A 42 -0.12 6.15 -2.73
CA GLU A 42 -0.87 4.94 -2.36
C GLU A 42 -2.35 5.23 -2.05
N LEU A 43 -2.66 6.45 -1.58
CA LEU A 43 -4.04 6.86 -1.34
C LEU A 43 -4.82 7.02 -2.63
N ASP A 44 -4.19 7.55 -3.70
CA ASP A 44 -4.82 7.63 -5.01
C ASP A 44 -5.08 6.23 -5.59
N GLN A 45 -4.15 5.30 -5.38
CA GLN A 45 -4.33 3.90 -5.76
C GLN A 45 -5.48 3.25 -5.00
N LEU A 46 -5.61 3.51 -3.69
CA LEU A 46 -6.74 3.05 -2.88
C LEU A 46 -8.07 3.63 -3.40
N VAL A 47 -8.11 4.93 -3.73
CA VAL A 47 -9.31 5.56 -4.30
C VAL A 47 -9.69 4.92 -5.63
N THR A 48 -8.73 4.66 -6.51
CA THR A 48 -8.95 3.93 -7.76
C THR A 48 -9.45 2.50 -7.51
N GLN A 49 -8.88 1.78 -6.55
CA GLN A 49 -9.31 0.44 -6.18
C GLN A 49 -10.76 0.42 -5.66
N LEU A 50 -11.13 1.37 -4.81
CA LEU A 50 -12.49 1.50 -4.27
C LEU A 50 -13.50 1.78 -5.40
N ALA A 51 -13.18 2.71 -6.30
CA ALA A 51 -14.01 2.99 -7.47
C ALA A 51 -14.15 1.75 -8.39
N GLY A 52 -13.06 1.04 -8.62
CA GLY A 52 -13.06 -0.21 -9.38
C GLY A 52 -13.93 -1.29 -8.74
N SER A 53 -13.87 -1.45 -7.40
CA SER A 53 -14.72 -2.41 -6.69
C SER A 53 -16.21 -2.09 -6.83
N ALA A 54 -16.59 -0.81 -6.79
CA ALA A 54 -17.98 -0.40 -6.98
C ALA A 54 -18.48 -0.71 -8.41
N ALA A 55 -17.61 -0.65 -9.42
CA ALA A 55 -17.95 -1.04 -10.79
C ALA A 55 -18.15 -2.56 -10.95
N GLN A 56 -17.46 -3.39 -10.15
CA GLN A 56 -17.65 -4.85 -10.20
C GLN A 56 -19.06 -5.28 -9.82
N ASP A 57 -19.70 -4.59 -8.87
CA ASP A 57 -21.09 -4.86 -8.49
C ASP A 57 -22.06 -4.62 -9.66
N LEU A 58 -21.78 -3.61 -10.49
CA LEU A 58 -22.57 -3.33 -11.69
C LEU A 58 -22.34 -4.39 -12.77
N ILE A 59 -21.10 -4.84 -12.96
CA ILE A 59 -20.77 -5.93 -13.89
C ILE A 59 -21.51 -7.21 -13.48
N ALA A 60 -21.45 -7.59 -12.20
CA ALA A 60 -22.14 -8.78 -11.69
C ALA A 60 -23.67 -8.70 -11.90
N LYS A 61 -24.25 -7.50 -11.78
CA LYS A 61 -25.69 -7.27 -11.98
C LYS A 61 -26.11 -7.28 -13.44
N TRP A 62 -25.30 -6.72 -14.34
CA TRP A 62 -25.69 -6.47 -15.73
C TRP A 62 -25.14 -7.47 -16.74
N GLY A 63 -24.02 -8.15 -16.44
CA GLY A 63 -23.44 -9.19 -17.30
C GLY A 63 -24.45 -10.29 -17.68
N PRO A 64 -25.10 -10.97 -16.71
CA PRO A 64 -26.10 -11.99 -17.01
C PRO A 64 -27.31 -11.44 -17.78
N GLN A 65 -27.65 -10.16 -17.60
CA GLN A 65 -28.76 -9.53 -18.30
C GLN A 65 -28.40 -9.20 -19.75
N LEU A 66 -27.17 -8.79 -20.03
CA LEU A 66 -26.66 -8.63 -21.39
C LEU A 66 -26.75 -9.95 -22.15
N GLU A 67 -26.29 -11.04 -21.54
CA GLU A 67 -26.31 -12.38 -22.16
C GLU A 67 -27.73 -12.90 -22.40
N SER A 68 -28.63 -12.73 -21.42
CA SER A 68 -29.98 -13.31 -21.47
C SER A 68 -31.01 -12.45 -22.22
N LYS A 69 -30.87 -11.12 -22.22
CA LYS A 69 -31.89 -10.21 -22.76
C LYS A 69 -31.51 -9.56 -24.10
N VAL A 70 -30.24 -9.56 -24.49
CA VAL A 70 -29.79 -8.95 -25.75
C VAL A 70 -29.58 -10.02 -26.82
N PRO A 71 -30.19 -9.89 -28.01
CA PRO A 71 -29.94 -10.82 -29.12
C PRO A 71 -28.45 -10.85 -29.50
N LYS A 72 -27.91 -12.04 -29.81
CA LYS A 72 -26.47 -12.23 -30.13
C LYS A 72 -25.89 -11.22 -31.12
N ALA A 73 -26.63 -10.90 -32.18
CA ALA A 73 -26.19 -9.93 -33.20
C ALA A 73 -25.97 -8.50 -32.66
N LYS A 74 -26.52 -8.15 -31.49
CA LYS A 74 -26.40 -6.83 -30.85
C LYS A 74 -25.54 -6.87 -29.57
N GLN A 75 -25.14 -8.04 -29.09
CA GLN A 75 -24.43 -8.20 -27.82
C GLN A 75 -23.10 -7.46 -27.80
N GLN A 76 -22.31 -7.50 -28.87
CA GLN A 76 -21.03 -6.80 -28.94
C GLN A 76 -21.18 -5.29 -28.72
N LYS A 77 -22.06 -4.65 -29.49
CA LYS A 77 -22.34 -3.21 -29.35
C LYS A 77 -22.89 -2.87 -27.96
N ALA A 78 -23.83 -3.67 -27.46
CA ALA A 78 -24.39 -3.45 -26.13
C ALA A 78 -23.33 -3.63 -25.02
N SER A 79 -22.36 -4.54 -25.20
CA SER A 79 -21.22 -4.69 -24.29
C SER A 79 -20.31 -3.46 -24.33
N GLU A 80 -20.01 -2.93 -25.51
CA GLU A 80 -19.19 -1.73 -25.66
C GLU A 80 -19.86 -0.50 -25.04
N ASP A 81 -21.16 -0.31 -25.29
CA ASP A 81 -21.95 0.78 -24.72
C ASP A 81 -22.01 0.65 -23.18
N LEU A 82 -22.21 -0.56 -22.64
CA LEU A 82 -22.16 -0.81 -21.18
C LEU A 82 -20.77 -0.57 -20.60
N ASN A 83 -19.70 -0.98 -21.28
CA ASN A 83 -18.32 -0.74 -20.84
C ASN A 83 -18.00 0.76 -20.79
N ALA A 84 -18.51 1.55 -21.75
CA ALA A 84 -18.36 3.00 -21.74
C ALA A 84 -19.05 3.63 -20.51
N GLU A 85 -20.27 3.22 -20.20
CA GLU A 85 -20.99 3.68 -19.01
C GLU A 85 -20.33 3.21 -17.70
N LEU A 86 -19.78 2.00 -17.66
CA LEU A 86 -19.02 1.49 -16.51
C LEU A 86 -17.74 2.30 -16.27
N ASN A 87 -17.01 2.67 -17.33
CA ASN A 87 -15.83 3.53 -17.22
C ASN A 87 -16.19 4.92 -16.70
N LYS A 88 -17.28 5.50 -17.21
CA LYS A 88 -17.80 6.78 -16.72
C LYS A 88 -18.19 6.70 -15.24
N TYR A 89 -18.92 5.66 -14.85
CA TYR A 89 -19.29 5.41 -13.47
C TYR A 89 -18.05 5.28 -12.56
N ALA A 90 -17.04 4.53 -12.98
CA ALA A 90 -15.81 4.35 -12.20
C ALA A 90 -15.06 5.68 -12.03
N GLU A 91 -14.97 6.52 -13.06
CA GLU A 91 -14.35 7.85 -12.94
C GLU A 91 -15.18 8.78 -12.03
N ASP A 92 -16.50 8.80 -12.19
CA ASP A 92 -17.39 9.58 -11.32
C ASP A 92 -17.26 9.14 -9.84
N ALA A 93 -17.23 7.83 -9.60
CA ALA A 93 -17.01 7.25 -8.28
C ALA A 93 -15.64 7.63 -7.71
N LYS A 94 -14.57 7.55 -8.52
CA LYS A 94 -13.22 7.97 -8.13
C LYS A 94 -13.22 9.44 -7.69
N GLN A 95 -13.81 10.33 -8.47
CA GLN A 95 -13.89 11.76 -8.14
C GLN A 95 -14.72 12.02 -6.88
N LEU A 96 -15.83 11.30 -6.71
CA LEU A 96 -16.66 11.39 -5.51
C LEU A 96 -15.90 10.95 -4.25
N ILE A 97 -15.20 9.82 -4.31
CA ILE A 97 -14.41 9.29 -3.19
C ILE A 97 -13.25 10.24 -2.89
N ALA A 98 -12.51 10.69 -3.91
CA ALA A 98 -11.40 11.64 -3.75
C ALA A 98 -11.83 12.93 -3.03
N LYS A 99 -12.99 13.49 -3.39
CA LYS A 99 -13.56 14.68 -2.72
C LYS A 99 -13.88 14.46 -1.23
N ARG A 100 -14.06 13.20 -0.80
CA ARG A 100 -14.32 12.86 0.61
C ARG A 100 -13.05 12.67 1.43
N VAL A 101 -11.91 12.39 0.80
CA VAL A 101 -10.64 12.08 1.48
C VAL A 101 -10.28 13.15 2.52
N SER A 102 -10.28 14.43 2.13
CA SER A 102 -9.90 15.53 3.02
C SER A 102 -10.84 15.60 4.24
N LYS A 103 -12.16 15.53 4.02
CA LYS A 103 -13.15 15.57 5.10
C LYS A 103 -13.05 14.36 6.03
N VAL A 104 -12.96 13.15 5.48
CA VAL A 104 -12.83 11.93 6.29
C VAL A 104 -11.53 11.93 7.09
N SER A 105 -10.44 12.43 6.51
CA SER A 105 -9.17 12.58 7.23
C SER A 105 -9.31 13.55 8.39
N ALA A 106 -9.92 14.72 8.17
CA ALA A 106 -10.15 15.72 9.20
C ALA A 106 -11.09 15.23 10.31
N ASP A 107 -12.17 14.54 9.96
CA ASP A 107 -13.21 14.14 10.91
C ASP A 107 -12.83 12.86 11.70
N ALA A 108 -12.08 11.93 11.10
CA ALA A 108 -11.78 10.63 11.70
C ALA A 108 -10.32 10.46 12.10
N LEU A 109 -9.36 10.85 11.25
CA LEU A 109 -7.94 10.60 11.50
C LEU A 109 -7.33 11.65 12.42
N VAL A 110 -7.59 12.94 12.19
CA VAL A 110 -6.99 14.01 13.01
C VAL A 110 -7.31 13.85 14.50
N PRO A 111 -8.56 13.62 14.93
CA PRO A 111 -8.86 13.37 16.34
C PRO A 111 -8.19 12.09 16.85
N ALA A 112 -8.17 11.03 16.04
CA ALA A 112 -7.55 9.77 16.41
C ALA A 112 -6.04 9.91 16.67
N TYR A 113 -5.34 10.72 15.87
CA TYR A 113 -3.92 11.05 16.05
C TYR A 113 -3.70 11.96 17.26
N ALA A 114 -4.53 12.99 17.44
CA ALA A 114 -4.44 13.89 18.58
C ALA A 114 -4.69 13.18 19.92
N GLU A 115 -5.51 12.13 19.94
CA GLU A 115 -5.74 11.28 21.11
C GLU A 115 -4.57 10.34 21.40
N ARG A 116 -4.02 9.68 20.38
CA ARG A 116 -3.08 8.56 20.52
C ARG A 116 -1.62 8.94 20.72
N PHE A 117 -1.20 10.11 20.22
CA PHE A 117 0.20 10.55 20.26
C PHE A 117 0.36 11.78 21.15
N THR A 118 1.54 12.01 21.72
CA THR A 118 1.86 13.30 22.36
C THR A 118 2.17 14.39 21.34
N LEU A 119 2.25 15.66 21.77
CA LEU A 119 2.64 16.73 20.87
C LEU A 119 4.05 16.50 20.30
N GLU A 120 4.97 16.07 21.16
CA GLU A 120 6.37 15.81 20.81
C GLU A 120 6.48 14.67 19.79
N GLU A 121 5.71 13.59 19.95
CA GLU A 121 5.68 12.48 19.01
C GLU A 121 5.13 12.92 17.65
N LEU A 122 4.05 13.71 17.62
CA LEU A 122 3.50 14.24 16.36
C LEU A 122 4.52 15.13 15.63
N GLN A 123 5.28 15.94 16.37
CA GLN A 123 6.35 16.77 15.81
C GLN A 123 7.49 15.91 15.25
N GLN A 124 7.91 14.86 15.97
CA GLN A 124 8.93 13.94 15.51
C GLN A 124 8.51 13.20 14.24
N ILE A 125 7.26 12.72 14.18
CA ILE A 125 6.70 12.07 12.99
C ILE A 125 6.70 13.05 11.81
N ALA A 126 6.21 14.28 12.01
CA ALA A 126 6.21 15.29 10.96
C ALA A 126 7.63 15.62 10.47
N ALA A 127 8.58 15.82 11.38
CA ALA A 127 9.98 16.08 11.04
C ALA A 127 10.62 14.93 10.25
N PHE A 128 10.29 13.67 10.60
CA PHE A 128 10.73 12.50 9.85
C PHE A 128 10.23 12.54 8.39
N PHE A 129 8.93 12.74 8.16
CA PHE A 129 8.38 12.80 6.80
C PHE A 129 8.84 14.04 6.01
N GLU A 130 9.11 15.15 6.69
CA GLU A 130 9.63 16.37 6.05
C GLU A 130 11.12 16.29 5.72
N SER A 131 11.85 15.37 6.36
CA SER A 131 13.29 15.18 6.18
C SER A 131 13.65 15.02 4.69
N PRO A 132 14.57 15.85 4.16
CA PRO A 132 15.06 15.71 2.78
C PRO A 132 15.64 14.32 2.50
N ALA A 133 16.27 13.70 3.49
CA ALA A 133 16.81 12.35 3.36
C ALA A 133 15.70 11.31 3.19
N ILE A 134 14.60 11.44 3.94
CA ILE A 134 13.44 10.54 3.82
C ILE A 134 12.72 10.75 2.48
N LYS A 135 12.52 12.00 2.05
CA LYS A 135 11.96 12.29 0.71
C LYS A 135 12.82 11.69 -0.40
N LYS A 136 14.14 11.86 -0.33
CA LYS A 136 15.08 11.24 -1.29
C LYS A 136 14.99 9.71 -1.25
N TYR A 137 14.95 9.13 -0.06
CA TYR A 137 14.82 7.68 0.10
C TYR A 137 13.52 7.15 -0.53
N GLN A 138 12.37 7.76 -0.24
CA GLN A 138 11.07 7.37 -0.81
C GLN A 138 11.07 7.47 -2.34
N ALA A 139 11.61 8.56 -2.91
CA ALA A 139 11.71 8.72 -4.36
C ALA A 139 12.68 7.71 -5.02
N SER A 140 13.74 7.29 -4.31
CA SER A 140 14.76 6.37 -4.84
C SER A 140 14.41 4.90 -4.60
N ALA A 141 13.52 4.60 -3.65
CA ALA A 141 13.22 3.23 -3.21
C ALA A 141 12.78 2.28 -4.36
N PRO A 142 11.92 2.68 -5.31
CA PRO A 142 11.56 1.81 -6.44
C PRO A 142 12.76 1.43 -7.32
N GLU A 143 13.66 2.38 -7.58
CA GLU A 143 14.87 2.13 -8.38
C GLU A 143 15.84 1.19 -7.65
N LEU A 144 16.06 1.42 -6.35
CA LEU A 144 16.88 0.55 -5.51
C LEU A 144 16.31 -0.89 -5.46
N GLY A 145 14.98 -1.02 -5.35
CA GLY A 145 14.29 -2.31 -5.42
C GLY A 145 14.49 -3.00 -6.77
N ASN A 146 14.32 -2.27 -7.88
CA ASN A 146 14.55 -2.81 -9.22
C ASN A 146 16.00 -3.28 -9.42
N MET A 147 16.97 -2.51 -8.95
CA MET A 147 18.38 -2.87 -8.98
C MET A 147 18.63 -4.18 -8.20
N PHE A 148 18.07 -4.28 -6.99
CA PHE A 148 18.19 -5.49 -6.18
C PHE A 148 17.59 -6.72 -6.88
N VAL A 149 16.38 -6.61 -7.45
CA VAL A 149 15.71 -7.69 -8.18
C VAL A 149 16.53 -8.14 -9.39
N GLN A 150 17.04 -7.21 -10.20
CA GLN A 150 17.87 -7.53 -11.35
C GLN A 150 19.12 -8.32 -10.95
N LYS A 151 19.82 -7.86 -9.90
CA LYS A 151 21.02 -8.53 -9.38
C LYS A 151 20.71 -9.88 -8.76
N LEU A 152 19.59 -10.02 -8.07
CA LEU A 152 19.15 -11.29 -7.50
C LEU A 152 18.82 -12.31 -8.59
N VAL A 153 18.14 -11.91 -9.67
CA VAL A 153 17.87 -12.77 -10.83
C VAL A 153 19.16 -13.18 -11.53
N GLU A 154 20.09 -12.24 -11.74
CA GLU A 154 21.40 -12.51 -12.32
C GLU A 154 22.16 -13.57 -11.50
N ALA A 155 22.22 -13.39 -10.18
CA ALA A 155 22.95 -14.27 -9.27
C ALA A 155 22.32 -15.66 -9.11
N SER A 156 20.99 -15.78 -9.25
CA SER A 156 20.27 -17.06 -9.02
C SER A 156 19.95 -17.85 -10.30
N ARG A 157 20.09 -17.24 -11.49
CA ARG A 157 19.66 -17.83 -12.77
C ARG A 157 20.23 -19.23 -13.01
N ALA A 158 21.53 -19.42 -12.80
CA ALA A 158 22.20 -20.69 -13.10
C ALA A 158 21.65 -21.83 -12.22
N ASP A 159 21.49 -21.58 -10.92
CA ASP A 159 20.99 -22.58 -9.98
C ASP A 159 19.53 -22.95 -10.26
N VAL A 160 18.69 -21.95 -10.56
CA VAL A 160 17.28 -22.17 -10.93
C VAL A 160 17.17 -23.00 -12.21
N LEU A 161 17.96 -22.68 -13.24
CA LEU A 161 18.00 -23.46 -14.49
C LEU A 161 18.52 -24.88 -14.25
N GLY A 162 19.49 -25.05 -13.35
CA GLY A 162 19.97 -26.36 -12.92
C GLY A 162 18.86 -27.20 -12.28
N ARG A 163 18.03 -26.61 -11.42
CA ARG A 163 16.87 -27.28 -10.81
C ARG A 163 15.78 -27.60 -11.83
N ALA A 164 15.54 -26.73 -12.80
CA ALA A 164 14.59 -27.00 -13.89
C ALA A 164 15.03 -28.23 -14.70
N LYS A 165 16.31 -28.33 -15.05
CA LYS A 165 16.85 -29.51 -15.74
C LYS A 165 16.71 -30.80 -14.91
N GLN A 166 17.00 -30.74 -13.61
CA GLN A 166 16.82 -31.89 -12.71
C GLN A 166 15.36 -32.35 -12.66
N PHE A 167 14.42 -31.40 -12.70
CA PHE A 167 13.00 -31.71 -12.80
C PHE A 167 12.67 -32.37 -14.14
N ASP A 168 13.16 -31.86 -15.27
CA ASP A 168 12.95 -32.46 -16.60
C ASP A 168 13.45 -33.92 -16.64
N ASP A 169 14.65 -34.18 -16.11
CA ASP A 169 15.22 -35.53 -16.04
C ASP A 169 14.35 -36.49 -15.20
N ALA A 170 13.78 -36.00 -14.10
CA ALA A 170 12.86 -36.78 -13.27
C ALA A 170 11.51 -37.00 -13.97
N ALA A 171 10.98 -35.97 -14.62
CA ALA A 171 9.73 -36.03 -15.35
C ALA A 171 9.81 -37.03 -16.51
N LEU A 172 10.88 -37.01 -17.31
CA LEU A 172 11.11 -37.95 -18.42
C LEU A 172 11.10 -39.42 -17.98
N LYS A 173 11.69 -39.72 -16.81
CA LYS A 173 11.64 -41.06 -16.20
C LYS A 173 10.23 -41.48 -15.81
N ILE A 174 9.44 -40.55 -15.28
CA ILE A 174 8.06 -40.82 -14.84
C ILE A 174 7.15 -41.06 -16.04
N VAL A 175 7.26 -40.24 -17.10
CA VAL A 175 6.38 -40.35 -18.28
C VAL A 175 6.79 -41.45 -19.26
N GLY A 176 7.87 -42.20 -18.97
CA GLY A 176 8.30 -43.36 -19.75
C GLY A 176 9.03 -43.03 -21.07
N SER A 177 9.61 -41.83 -21.17
CA SER A 177 10.28 -41.34 -22.39
C SER A 177 11.81 -41.46 -22.27
N GLU A 178 12.35 -42.67 -22.22
CA GLU A 178 13.80 -42.86 -22.45
C GLU A 178 14.10 -42.83 -23.96
N PRO A 179 15.20 -42.19 -24.41
CA PRO A 179 15.67 -42.38 -25.77
C PRO A 179 16.02 -43.85 -25.96
N ALA A 180 15.45 -44.49 -26.98
CA ALA A 180 15.74 -45.88 -27.31
C ALA A 180 17.27 -46.06 -27.48
N ALA A 181 17.85 -46.98 -26.70
CA ALA A 181 19.25 -47.38 -26.87
C ALA A 181 19.45 -47.93 -28.30
N PRO A 182 20.58 -47.65 -28.98
CA PRO A 182 20.80 -48.14 -30.33
C PRO A 182 20.83 -49.66 -30.32
N ALA A 183 19.94 -50.29 -31.10
CA ALA A 183 19.93 -51.74 -31.26
C ALA A 183 21.27 -52.21 -31.84
N ALA A 184 21.98 -53.06 -31.10
CA ALA A 184 23.20 -53.69 -31.56
C ALA A 184 22.89 -54.59 -32.77
N VAL A 185 23.37 -54.20 -33.95
CA VAL A 185 23.32 -55.03 -35.17
C VAL A 185 24.23 -56.24 -34.97
N LYS A 186 23.65 -57.43 -34.85
CA LYS A 186 24.41 -58.69 -34.90
C LYS A 186 24.96 -58.90 -36.33
N PRO A 187 26.24 -59.24 -36.50
CA PRO A 187 26.80 -59.51 -37.82
C PRO A 187 26.33 -60.88 -38.33
N ALA A 188 25.86 -60.91 -39.58
CA ALA A 188 25.48 -62.11 -40.29
C ALA A 188 26.73 -62.97 -40.61
N LYS A 189 26.70 -64.25 -40.24
CA LYS A 189 27.71 -65.24 -40.66
C LYS A 189 27.30 -65.84 -42.02
N LYS A 190 28.28 -65.91 -42.92
CA LYS A 190 28.26 -66.73 -44.14
C LYS A 190 28.21 -68.21 -43.81
#